data_AF-A0A3D2Y2E5-F1
#
_entry.id   AF-A0A3D2Y2E5-F1
#
_cell.length_a   1.000
_cell.length_b   1.000
_cell.length_c   1.000
_cell.angle_alpha   90.00
_cell.angle_beta   90.00
_cell.angle_gamma   90.00
#
_symmetry.space_group_name_H-M   'P 1'
#
loop_
_entity.id
_entity.type
_entity.pdbx_description
1 polymer ?
#
loop_
_entity_poly.entity_id
_entity_poly.type
_entity_poly.pdbx_seq_one_letter_code
_entity_poly.pdbx_strand_id
1 'polypeptide(L)' 'KNYDKALFARLKHLRKVLAQENDVPPFVIFNDATLAEMAASKPTDKQSLLAVSGVGLTKLERYGVPFLQLINDYLERDDD' A
#
# COMPACT_ATOMS: atom_id res chain seq x y z
N LYS A 1 -5.72 6.31 14.57
CA LYS A 1 -5.47 4.92 14.07
C LYS A 1 -4.10 4.50 14.57
N ASN A 2 -4.01 3.35 15.25
CA ASN A 2 -2.71 2.74 15.53
C ASN A 2 -2.34 1.94 14.27
N TYR A 3 -1.23 2.27 13.61
CA TYR A 3 -0.75 1.58 12.41
C TYR A 3 0.74 1.31 12.57
N ASP A 4 1.21 0.27 11.90
CA ASP A 4 2.62 -0.10 11.92
C ASP A 4 3.45 0.97 11.19
N LYS A 5 4.32 1.67 11.94
CA LYS A 5 5.14 2.76 11.41
C LYS A 5 6.20 2.26 10.42
N ALA A 6 6.71 1.04 10.60
CA ALA A 6 7.73 0.47 9.73
C ALA A 6 7.10 0.07 8.39
N LEU A 7 5.95 -0.61 8.42
CA LEU A 7 5.19 -0.90 7.20
C LEU A 7 4.75 0.39 6.48
N PHE A 8 4.26 1.38 7.22
CA PHE A 8 3.88 2.68 6.63
C PHE A 8 5.05 3.37 5.91
N ALA A 9 6.26 3.36 6.50
CA ALA A 9 7.44 3.91 5.87
C ALA A 9 7.80 3.19 4.55
N ARG A 10 7.71 1.85 4.54
CA ARG A 10 7.93 1.05 3.32
C ARG A 10 6.89 1.32 2.24
N LEU A 11 5.61 1.42 2.62
CA LEU A 11 4.51 1.77 1.72
C LEU A 11 4.71 3.17 1.11
N LYS A 12 5.17 4.15 1.90
CA LYS A 12 5.51 5.49 1.40
C LYS A 12 6.66 5.46 0.40
N HIS A 13 7.66 4.62 0.65
CA HIS A 13 8.78 4.44 -0.26
C HIS A 13 8.32 3.83 -1.59
N LEU A 14 7.58 2.73 -1.55
CA LEU A 14 7.02 2.09 -2.74
C LEU A 14 6.16 3.06 -3.55
N ARG A 15 5.27 3.81 -2.88
CA ARG A 15 4.46 4.84 -3.54
C ARG A 15 5.32 5.85 -4.29
N LYS A 16 6.41 6.32 -3.68
CA LYS A 16 7.32 7.29 -4.31
C LYS A 16 7.95 6.71 -5.57
N VAL A 17 8.42 5.47 -5.52
CA VAL A 17 9.01 4.76 -6.67
C VAL A 17 8.00 4.66 -7.81
N LEU A 18 6.80 4.13 -7.54
CA LEU A 18 5.76 4.00 -8.56
C LEU A 18 5.32 5.34 -9.14
N ALA A 19 5.27 6.39 -8.32
CA ALA A 19 4.92 7.73 -8.78
C ALA A 19 5.98 8.30 -9.74
N GLN A 20 7.27 8.07 -9.46
CA GLN A 20 8.36 8.44 -10.36
C GLN A 20 8.31 7.65 -11.68
N GLU A 21 8.06 6.34 -11.63
CA GLU A 21 7.93 5.49 -12.82
C GLU A 21 6.76 5.90 -13.72
N ASN A 22 5.68 6.43 -13.13
CA ASN A 22 4.49 6.84 -13.85
C ASN A 22 4.47 8.36 -14.16
N ASP A 23 5.53 9.10 -13.84
CA ASP A 23 5.63 10.56 -14.00
C ASP A 23 4.43 11.32 -13.40
N VAL A 24 4.05 10.96 -12.16
CA VAL A 24 2.93 11.59 -11.44
C VAL A 24 3.32 11.97 -10.01
N PRO A 25 2.62 12.94 -9.39
CA PRO A 25 2.78 13.20 -7.97
C PRO A 25 2.41 11.98 -7.10
N PRO A 26 3.14 11.68 -6.00
CA PRO A 26 2.90 10.47 -5.19
C PRO A 26 1.47 10.28 -4.70
N PHE A 27 0.78 11.36 -4.33
CA PHE A 27 -0.60 11.28 -3.83
C PHE A 27 -1.60 10.77 -4.87
N VAL A 28 -1.26 10.82 -6.17
CA VAL A 28 -2.09 10.26 -7.27
C VAL A 28 -2.18 8.75 -7.16
N ILE A 29 -1.09 8.09 -6.75
CA ILE A 29 -1.05 6.64 -6.50
C ILE A 29 -1.96 6.34 -5.30
N PHE A 30 -1.58 6.76 -4.10
CA PHE A 30 -2.39 6.69 -2.87
C PHE A 30 -2.06 7.84 -1.93
N ASN A 31 -3.05 8.40 -1.24
CA ASN A 31 -2.79 9.43 -0.22
C ASN A 31 -2.26 8.81 1.09
N ASP A 32 -1.76 9.63 2.01
CA ASP A 32 -1.21 9.14 3.28
C ASP A 32 -2.27 8.44 4.15
N ALA A 33 -3.55 8.83 4.08
CA ALA A 33 -4.63 8.19 4.83
C ALA A 33 -4.88 6.74 4.36
N THR A 34 -4.87 6.53 3.04
CA THR A 34 -4.97 5.19 2.43
C THR A 34 -3.77 4.33 2.83
N LEU A 35 -2.54 4.87 2.76
CA LEU A 35 -1.34 4.11 3.18
C LEU A 35 -1.36 3.77 4.67
N ALA A 36 -1.82 4.69 5.53
CA ALA A 36 -1.94 4.45 6.97
C ALA A 36 -3.01 3.39 7.27
N GLU A 37 -4.07 3.33 6.46
CA GLU A 37 -5.07 2.27 6.56
C GLU A 37 -4.53 0.93 6.09
N MET A 38 -3.83 0.86 4.96
CA MET A 38 -3.13 -0.35 4.52
C MET A 38 -2.15 -0.86 5.59
N ALA A 39 -1.40 0.04 6.24
CA ALA A 39 -0.48 -0.32 7.32
C ALA A 39 -1.19 -0.81 8.59
N ALA A 40 -2.46 -0.43 8.80
CA ALA A 40 -3.27 -0.88 9.93
C ALA A 40 -3.97 -2.21 9.65
N SER A 41 -4.56 -2.38 8.46
CA SER A 41 -5.34 -3.57 8.10
C SER A 41 -4.51 -4.68 7.46
N LYS A 42 -3.31 -4.37 6.96
CA LYS A 42 -2.35 -5.30 6.33
C LYS A 42 -3.02 -6.23 5.30
N PRO A 43 -3.70 -5.69 4.26
CA PRO A 43 -4.42 -6.51 3.29
C PRO A 43 -3.45 -7.41 2.50
N THR A 44 -3.78 -8.70 2.42
CA THR A 44 -2.95 -9.73 1.76
C THR A 44 -3.53 -10.23 0.44
N ASP A 45 -4.74 -9.78 0.07
CA ASP A 45 -5.39 -10.12 -1.19
C ASP A 45 -6.10 -8.91 -1.84
N LYS A 46 -6.56 -9.09 -3.08
CA LYS A 46 -7.21 -8.02 -3.85
C LYS A 46 -8.51 -7.53 -3.20
N GLN A 47 -9.27 -8.40 -2.55
CA GLN A 47 -10.56 -8.06 -1.97
C GLN A 47 -10.40 -7.21 -0.71
N SER A 48 -9.49 -7.59 0.18
CA SER A 48 -9.09 -6.84 1.36
C SER A 48 -8.44 -5.51 1.00
N LEU A 49 -7.64 -5.46 -0.07
CA LEU A 49 -7.07 -4.19 -0.55
C LEU A 49 -8.15 -3.26 -1.14
N LEU A 50 -9.15 -3.79 -1.85
CA LEU A 50 -10.28 -3.02 -2.35
C LEU A 50 -11.15 -2.44 -1.22
N ALA A 51 -11.19 -3.09 -0.06
CA ALA A 51 -11.91 -2.61 1.11
C ALA A 51 -11.23 -1.41 1.80
N VAL A 52 -9.98 -1.09 1.45
CA VAL A 52 -9.25 0.06 2.00
C VAL A 52 -9.77 1.37 1.38
N SER A 53 -10.09 2.33 2.25
CA SER A 53 -10.56 3.65 1.82
C SER A 53 -9.56 4.35 0.89
N GLY A 54 -10.05 4.78 -0.28
CA GLY A 54 -9.25 5.41 -1.33
C GLY A 54 -8.63 4.43 -2.35
N VAL A 55 -8.90 3.13 -2.22
CA VAL A 55 -8.59 2.12 -3.25
C VAL A 55 -9.84 1.84 -4.08
N GLY A 56 -9.85 2.30 -5.32
CA GLY A 56 -10.86 1.91 -6.32
C GLY A 56 -10.32 0.86 -7.28
N LEU A 57 -11.19 0.25 -8.08
CA LEU A 57 -10.84 -0.81 -9.05
C LEU A 57 -9.66 -0.42 -9.96
N THR A 58 -9.68 0.79 -10.54
CA THR A 58 -8.58 1.26 -11.41
C THR A 58 -7.22 1.30 -10.69
N LYS A 59 -7.20 1.72 -9.42
CA LYS A 59 -5.96 1.76 -8.63
C LYS A 59 -5.51 0.37 -8.19
N LEU A 60 -6.47 -0.50 -7.86
CA LEU A 60 -6.21 -1.90 -7.56
C LEU A 60 -5.59 -2.62 -8.75
N GLU A 61 -6.11 -2.42 -9.96
CA GLU A 61 -5.58 -3.01 -11.18
C GLU A 61 -4.19 -2.49 -11.51
N ARG A 62 -3.97 -1.17 -11.40
CA ARG A 62 -2.70 -0.55 -11.80
C ARG A 62 -1.58 -0.73 -10.77
N TYR A 63 -1.90 -0.65 -9.48
CA TYR A 63 -0.91 -0.60 -8.41
C TYR A 63 -1.09 -1.68 -7.34
N GLY A 64 -2.16 -2.47 -7.36
CA GLY A 64 -2.46 -3.39 -6.26
C GLY A 64 -1.38 -4.46 -6.03
N VAL A 65 -0.87 -5.07 -7.10
CA VAL A 65 0.12 -6.16 -7.02
C VAL A 65 1.37 -5.78 -6.21
N PRO A 66 2.11 -4.71 -6.52
CA PRO A 66 3.32 -4.37 -5.76
C PRO A 66 3.03 -4.02 -4.28
N PHE A 67 1.87 -3.42 -3.99
CA PHE A 67 1.48 -3.13 -2.61
C PHE A 67 1.16 -4.42 -1.83
N LEU A 68 0.42 -5.36 -2.44
CA LEU A 68 0.14 -6.66 -1.84
C LEU A 68 1.42 -7.46 -1.60
N GLN A 69 2.32 -7.49 -2.57
CA GLN A 69 3.62 -8.16 -2.42
C GLN A 69 4.40 -7.58 -1.24
N LEU A 70 4.54 -6.25 -1.17
CA LEU A 70 5.24 -5.60 -0.07
C LEU A 70 4.64 -5.92 1.32
N ILE A 71 3.31 -6.00 1.40
CA ILE A 71 2.62 -6.30 2.66
C ILE A 71 2.82 -7.78 3.05
N ASN A 72 2.71 -8.71 2.11
CA ASN A 72 2.98 -10.13 2.37
C ASN A 72 4.44 -10.34 2.79
N ASP A 73 5.40 -9.80 2.03
CA ASP A 73 6.83 -9.86 2.36
C ASP A 73 7.16 -9.25 3.73
N TYR A 74 6.39 -8.26 4.16
CA TYR A 74 6.55 -7.65 5.48
C TYR A 74 6.06 -8.58 6.59
N LEU A 75 4.90 -9.22 6.40
CA LEU A 75 4.33 -10.16 7.36
C LEU A 75 5.20 -11.41 7.52
N GLU A 76 5.69 -11.96 6.42
CA GLU A 76 6.55 -13.16 6.45
C GLU A 76 7.88 -12.95 7.17
N ARG A 77 8.39 -11.71 7.22
CA ARG A 77 9.67 -11.38 7.87
C ARG A 77 9.55 -10.98 9.34
N ASP A 78 8.34 -10.67 9.79
CA ASP A 78 8.07 -10.38 11.20
C ASP A 78 7.74 -11.68 11.99
N ASP A 79 7.59 -12.82 11.30
CA ASP A 79 7.32 -14.14 11.89
C ASP A 79 8.60 -14.95 12.24
N ASP A 80 9.80 -14.39 11.97
CA ASP A 80 11.13 -14.93 12.36
C ASP A 80 11.72 -14.21 13.58
#